data_AF-D6PDA9-F1
#
_entry.id   AF-D6PDA9-F1
#
_cell.length_a   1.000
_cell.length_b   1.000
_cell.length_c   1.000
_cell.angle_alpha   90.00
_cell.angle_beta   90.00
_cell.angle_gamma   90.00
#
_symmetry.space_group_name_H-M   'P 1'
#
loop_
_entity.id
_entity.type
_entity.pdbx_description
1 polymer ?
#
loop_
_entity_poly.entity_id
_entity_poly.type
_entity_poly.pdbx_seq_one_letter_code
_entity_poly.pdbx_strand_id
1 'polypeptide(L)'
;MNKLIWGVILFPFLLCAQDWPQWRGPDASGHAPSGNYPVNWSSQENIIWKKTLPGRGHSSPVHDGENIWVTTALETPASEEEKKERLKENKGLPTVTVLSKLSLRALKINPVSGKILKNIEVFEKNNPSGFIN
;
A
#
# COMPACT_ATOMS: atom_id res chain seq x y z
N MET A 1 16.14 -46.03 41.16
CA MET A 1 16.07 -44.60 41.52
C MET A 1 15.95 -43.82 40.21
N ASN A 2 14.72 -43.63 39.72
CA ASN A 2 14.48 -43.14 38.36
C ASN A 2 14.26 -41.64 38.40
N LYS A 3 15.21 -40.87 37.83
CA LYS A 3 15.06 -39.42 37.67
C LYS A 3 14.21 -39.17 36.42
N LEU A 4 12.98 -38.71 36.63
CA LEU A 4 12.08 -38.27 35.56
C LEU A 4 12.48 -36.84 35.16
N ILE A 5 13.06 -36.65 33.97
CA ILE A 5 13.36 -35.33 33.43
C ILE A 5 12.07 -34.78 32.82
N TRP A 6 11.46 -33.78 33.46
CA TRP A 6 10.38 -33.00 32.88
C TRP A 6 10.97 -32.01 31.88
N GLY A 7 10.89 -32.33 30.58
CA GLY A 7 11.22 -31.39 29.52
C GLY A 7 10.11 -30.36 29.35
N VAL A 8 10.42 -29.08 29.59
CA VAL A 8 9.52 -27.96 29.24
C VAL A 8 9.63 -27.74 27.73
N ILE A 9 8.57 -28.09 27.00
CA ILE A 9 8.44 -27.73 25.58
C ILE A 9 7.98 -26.27 25.52
N LEU A 10 8.89 -25.37 25.15
CA LEU A 10 8.55 -23.98 24.81
C LEU A 10 7.84 -23.97 23.45
N PHE A 11 6.52 -23.88 23.48
CA PHE A 11 5.74 -23.58 22.28
C PHE A 11 5.96 -22.09 21.92
N PRO A 12 6.49 -21.76 20.74
CA PRO A 12 6.58 -20.37 20.33
C PRO A 12 5.16 -19.82 20.18
N PHE A 13 4.83 -18.80 20.96
CA PHE A 13 3.62 -18.01 20.72
C PHE A 13 3.82 -17.25 19.41
N LEU A 14 3.14 -17.68 18.36
CA LEU A 14 2.97 -16.90 17.14
C LEU A 14 2.10 -15.69 17.48
N LEU A 15 2.75 -14.54 17.71
CA LEU A 15 2.07 -13.25 17.73
C LEU A 15 1.70 -12.89 16.29
N CYS A 16 0.49 -13.27 15.86
CA CYS A 16 -0.11 -12.73 14.65
C CYS A 16 -0.64 -11.33 14.95
N ALA A 17 -0.28 -10.36 14.12
CA ALA A 17 -0.90 -9.04 14.17
C ALA A 17 -2.40 -9.21 13.81
N GLN A 18 -3.26 -8.50 14.53
CA GLN A 18 -4.70 -8.49 14.22
C GLN A 18 -4.91 -7.98 12.78
N ASP A 19 -5.80 -8.64 12.04
CA ASP A 19 -6.14 -8.24 10.68
C ASP A 19 -6.67 -6.80 10.65
N TRP A 20 -6.37 -6.09 9.57
CA TRP A 20 -6.90 -4.75 9.27
C TRP A 20 -7.33 -4.72 7.80
N PRO A 21 -8.39 -5.46 7.43
CA PRO A 21 -8.65 -5.82 6.03
C PRO A 21 -9.28 -4.69 5.20
N GLN A 22 -9.70 -3.59 5.83
CA GLN A 22 -10.45 -2.52 5.16
C GLN A 22 -10.12 -1.12 5.73
N TRP A 23 -10.64 -0.10 5.06
CA TRP A 23 -10.58 1.28 5.54
C TRP A 23 -11.15 1.36 6.96
N ARG A 24 -10.39 1.96 7.87
CA ARG A 24 -10.73 2.07 9.30
C ARG A 24 -10.82 0.74 10.06
N GLY A 25 -10.31 -0.36 9.52
CA GLY A 25 -10.07 -1.58 10.29
C GLY A 25 -11.24 -2.56 10.34
N PRO A 26 -11.13 -3.62 11.16
CA PRO A 26 -12.07 -4.76 11.16
C PRO A 26 -13.53 -4.36 11.34
N ASP A 27 -13.78 -3.35 12.16
CA ASP A 27 -15.11 -2.83 12.50
C ASP A 27 -15.43 -1.48 11.82
N ALA A 28 -14.56 -1.03 10.92
CA ALA A 28 -14.62 0.27 10.24
C ALA A 28 -14.64 1.50 11.18
N SER A 29 -14.24 1.36 12.45
CA SER A 29 -14.28 2.47 13.43
C SER A 29 -13.04 3.35 13.40
N GLY A 30 -11.90 2.80 12.97
CA GLY A 30 -10.60 3.47 12.94
C GLY A 30 -9.85 3.40 14.27
N HIS A 31 -10.34 2.61 15.23
CA HIS A 31 -9.69 2.43 16.52
C HIS A 31 -8.76 1.22 16.51
N ALA A 32 -7.54 1.43 16.98
CA ALA A 32 -6.69 0.32 17.37
C ALA A 32 -7.18 -0.28 18.70
N PRO A 33 -6.92 -1.57 18.96
CA PRO A 33 -7.14 -2.16 20.28
C PRO A 33 -6.44 -1.36 21.39
N SER A 34 -6.82 -1.57 22.65
CA SER A 34 -6.07 -0.96 23.76
C SER A 34 -4.62 -1.46 23.77
N GLY A 35 -3.68 -0.53 23.87
CA GLY A 35 -2.25 -0.83 23.84
C GLY A 35 -1.40 0.37 24.21
N ASN A 36 -0.10 0.14 24.38
CA ASN A 36 0.87 1.21 24.59
C ASN A 36 1.47 1.61 23.24
N TYR A 37 0.93 2.67 22.63
CA TYR A 37 1.37 3.17 21.34
C TYR A 37 2.29 4.38 21.51
N PRO A 38 3.31 4.55 20.64
CA PRO A 38 4.15 5.74 20.67
C PRO A 38 3.31 6.99 20.41
N VAL A 39 3.47 8.00 21.28
CA VAL A 39 2.76 9.29 21.21
C VAL A 39 3.59 10.40 20.54
N ASN A 40 4.90 10.20 20.41
CA ASN A 40 5.81 11.11 19.72
C ASN A 40 6.19 10.51 18.36
N TRP A 41 6.30 11.33 17.33
CA TRP A 41 6.64 10.87 15.98
C TRP A 41 7.49 11.92 15.28
N SER A 42 8.49 11.47 14.51
CA SER A 42 9.26 12.33 13.62
C SER A 42 9.68 11.56 12.37
N SER A 43 10.39 12.21 11.45
CA SER A 43 10.95 11.51 10.28
C SER A 43 12.02 10.46 10.63
N GLN A 44 12.45 10.41 11.90
CA GLN A 44 13.51 9.52 12.40
C GLN A 44 13.10 8.76 13.68
N GLU A 45 12.03 9.17 14.36
CA GLU A 45 11.57 8.60 15.62
C GLU A 45 10.32 7.76 15.41
N ASN A 46 10.26 6.58 16.05
CA ASN A 46 9.13 5.65 16.02
C ASN A 46 8.76 5.12 14.61
N ILE A 47 9.68 5.22 13.64
CA ILE A 47 9.53 4.65 12.29
C ILE A 47 10.37 3.36 12.18
N ILE A 48 9.71 2.22 11.90
CA ILE A 48 10.41 0.93 11.66
C ILE A 48 11.06 0.93 10.27
N TRP A 49 10.34 1.41 9.25
CA TRP A 49 10.84 1.54 7.89
C TRP A 49 10.08 2.61 7.11
N LYS A 50 10.71 3.12 6.06
CA LYS A 50 10.10 4.00 5.06
C LYS A 50 10.45 3.49 3.68
N LYS A 51 9.45 3.37 2.81
CA LYS A 51 9.63 2.84 1.46
C LYS A 51 8.97 3.74 0.42
N THR A 52 9.76 4.16 -0.57
CA THR A 52 9.21 4.73 -1.81
C THR A 52 8.54 3.61 -2.60
N LEU A 53 7.26 3.78 -2.87
CA LEU A 53 6.48 2.85 -3.70
C LEU A 53 6.53 3.30 -5.17
N PRO A 54 6.50 2.36 -6.12
CA PRO A 54 6.41 2.72 -7.53
C PRO A 54 5.04 3.30 -7.85
N GLY A 55 4.99 4.30 -8.72
CA GLY A 55 3.75 4.94 -9.13
C GLY A 55 3.14 5.87 -8.08
N ARG A 56 1.91 6.30 -8.35
CA ARG A 56 1.11 7.17 -7.49
C ARG A 56 0.07 6.35 -6.74
N GLY A 57 0.06 6.42 -5.41
CA GLY A 57 -0.89 5.69 -4.57
C GLY A 57 -1.61 6.61 -3.59
N HIS A 58 -2.94 6.50 -3.52
CA HIS A 58 -3.80 7.24 -2.58
C HIS A 58 -4.66 6.32 -1.69
N SER A 59 -4.56 5.00 -1.87
CA SER A 59 -5.33 4.06 -1.06
C SER A 59 -4.78 3.95 0.36
N SER A 60 -5.66 3.78 1.33
CA SER A 60 -5.26 3.32 2.66
C SER A 60 -4.69 1.90 2.57
N PRO A 61 -3.55 1.61 3.21
CA PRO A 61 -3.03 0.25 3.28
C PRO A 61 -3.97 -0.63 4.11
N VAL A 62 -4.02 -1.91 3.79
CA VAL A 62 -4.73 -2.94 4.57
C VAL A 62 -3.74 -4.02 5.00
N HIS A 63 -4.00 -4.66 6.14
CA HIS A 63 -3.19 -5.76 6.69
C HIS A 63 -4.02 -7.04 6.69
N ASP A 64 -3.53 -8.12 6.07
CA ASP A 64 -4.23 -9.41 5.97
C ASP A 64 -3.84 -10.43 7.06
N GLY A 65 -3.16 -9.95 8.12
CA GLY A 65 -2.62 -10.75 9.22
C GLY A 65 -1.14 -11.11 9.03
N GLU A 66 -0.66 -11.14 7.78
CA GLU A 66 0.72 -11.47 7.45
C GLU A 66 1.42 -10.38 6.63
N ASN A 67 0.66 -9.65 5.81
CA ASN A 67 1.16 -8.79 4.77
C ASN A 67 0.37 -7.48 4.71
N ILE A 68 1.06 -6.43 4.29
CA ILE A 68 0.44 -5.16 3.92
C ILE A 68 0.11 -5.20 2.44
N TRP A 69 -1.09 -4.73 2.09
CA TRP A 69 -1.51 -4.50 0.73
C TRP A 69 -1.82 -3.03 0.50
N VAL A 70 -1.39 -2.52 -0.65
CA VAL A 70 -1.65 -1.15 -1.07
C VAL A 70 -1.80 -1.10 -2.59
N THR A 71 -2.65 -0.22 -3.09
CA THR A 71 -2.80 0.01 -4.53
C THR A 71 -2.01 1.24 -4.99
N THR A 72 -1.44 1.14 -6.18
CA THR A 72 -0.70 2.23 -6.83
C THR A 72 -1.01 2.26 -8.32
N ALA A 73 -0.87 3.42 -8.94
CA ALA A 73 -1.04 3.62 -10.37
C ALA A 73 0.32 3.91 -11.02
N LEU A 74 0.71 3.08 -11.99
CA LEU A 74 1.81 3.38 -12.89
C LEU A 74 1.27 4.20 -14.06
N GLU A 75 1.75 5.44 -14.14
CA GLU A 75 1.31 6.45 -15.11
C GLU A 75 2.37 6.57 -16.20
N THR A 76 1.95 6.46 -17.46
CA THR A 76 2.80 6.78 -18.61
C THR A 76 2.26 8.05 -19.27
N PRO A 77 3.02 9.16 -19.25
CA PRO A 77 2.63 10.38 -19.93
C PRO A 77 2.40 10.14 -21.43
N ALA A 78 1.42 10.84 -21.99
CA ALA A 78 1.24 10.90 -23.45
C ALA A 78 2.38 11.70 -24.09
N SER A 79 2.61 11.46 -25.39
CA SER A 79 3.53 12.31 -26.16
C SER A 79 2.98 13.74 -26.25
N GLU A 80 3.84 14.72 -26.57
CA GLU A 80 3.39 16.11 -26.73
C GLU A 80 2.41 16.27 -27.90
N GLU A 81 2.52 15.44 -28.93
CA GLU A 81 1.61 15.38 -30.07
C GLU A 81 0.23 14.85 -29.65
N GLU A 82 0.19 13.69 -28.97
CA GLU A 82 -1.05 13.10 -28.43
C GLU A 82 -1.73 14.04 -27.44
N LYS A 83 -0.92 14.69 -26.60
CA LYS A 83 -1.40 15.70 -25.64
C LYS A 83 -2.03 16.88 -26.37
N LYS A 84 -1.38 17.46 -27.38
CA LYS A 84 -1.94 18.56 -28.17
C LYS A 84 -3.24 18.17 -28.86
N GLU A 85 -3.31 16.97 -29.43
CA GLU A 85 -4.51 16.48 -30.09
C GLU A 85 -5.68 16.32 -29.11
N ARG A 86 -5.44 15.64 -27.98
CA ARG A 86 -6.48 15.41 -26.96
C ARG A 86 -6.90 16.66 -26.20
N LEU A 87 -6.02 17.66 -26.11
CA LEU A 87 -6.36 18.96 -25.53
C LEU A 87 -7.14 19.86 -26.49
N LYS A 88 -7.07 19.67 -27.82
CA LYS A 88 -7.94 20.40 -28.77
C LYS A 88 -9.42 20.10 -28.52
N GLU A 89 -9.72 18.86 -28.13
CA GLU A 89 -11.08 18.42 -27.83
C GLU A 89 -11.56 18.82 -26.42
N ASN A 90 -10.67 19.31 -25.56
CA ASN A 90 -10.97 19.53 -24.15
C ASN A 90 -10.97 21.01 -23.77
N LYS A 91 -12.12 21.53 -23.29
CA LYS A 91 -12.23 22.85 -22.64
C LYS A 91 -11.78 22.82 -21.17
N GLY A 92 -10.85 21.92 -20.84
CA GLY A 92 -10.40 21.64 -19.47
C GLY A 92 -9.37 22.64 -18.94
N LEU A 93 -8.93 22.42 -17.70
CA LEU A 93 -7.91 23.24 -17.05
C LEU A 93 -6.53 23.09 -17.72
N PRO A 94 -5.72 24.15 -17.80
CA PRO A 94 -4.43 24.15 -18.51
C PRO A 94 -3.33 23.29 -17.84
N THR A 95 -3.52 22.83 -16.61
CA THR A 95 -2.52 22.08 -15.81
C THR A 95 -2.70 20.56 -15.84
N VAL A 96 -3.51 20.07 -16.76
CA VAL A 96 -3.91 18.68 -16.84
C VAL A 96 -2.80 17.79 -17.41
N THR A 97 -2.46 16.70 -16.70
CA THR A 97 -1.57 15.65 -17.24
C THR A 97 -2.39 14.67 -18.09
N VAL A 98 -1.99 14.52 -19.36
CA VAL A 98 -2.57 13.53 -20.29
C VAL A 98 -1.74 12.27 -20.25
N LEU A 99 -2.38 11.13 -20.03
CA LEU A 99 -1.72 9.82 -20.01
C LEU A 99 -2.00 9.05 -21.29
N SER A 100 -0.97 8.41 -21.84
CA SER A 100 -1.10 7.39 -22.89
C SER A 100 -1.51 6.04 -22.30
N LYS A 101 -1.07 5.76 -21.06
CA LYS A 101 -1.34 4.49 -20.39
C LYS A 101 -1.37 4.64 -18.87
N LEU A 102 -2.26 3.88 -18.25
CA LEU A 102 -2.42 3.77 -16.81
C LEU A 102 -2.53 2.29 -16.43
N SER A 103 -1.68 1.82 -15.53
CA SER A 103 -1.74 0.46 -14.97
C SER A 103 -2.00 0.54 -13.46
N LEU A 104 -3.16 0.04 -13.02
CA LEU A 104 -3.46 -0.08 -11.59
C LEU A 104 -2.82 -1.36 -11.07
N ARG A 105 -2.09 -1.24 -9.96
CA ARG A 105 -1.33 -2.34 -9.37
C ARG A 105 -1.63 -2.51 -7.88
N ALA A 106 -1.61 -3.75 -7.43
CA ALA A 106 -1.65 -4.14 -6.02
C ALA A 106 -0.26 -4.59 -5.58
N LEU A 107 0.29 -3.95 -4.57
CA LEU A 107 1.57 -4.29 -3.98
C LEU A 107 1.35 -5.11 -2.72
N LYS A 108 1.98 -6.28 -2.64
CA LYS A 108 2.10 -7.08 -1.41
C LYS A 108 3.41 -6.70 -0.73
N ILE A 109 3.37 -6.27 0.51
CA ILE A 109 4.51 -5.75 1.26
C ILE A 109 4.69 -6.52 2.57
N ASN A 110 5.93 -6.88 2.89
CA ASN A 110 6.25 -7.48 4.18
C ASN A 110 6.22 -6.42 5.29
N PRO A 111 5.44 -6.58 6.37
CA PRO A 111 5.22 -5.55 7.37
C PRO A 111 6.44 -5.28 8.25
N VAL A 112 7.36 -6.24 8.37
CA VAL A 112 8.56 -6.11 9.21
C VAL A 112 9.68 -5.38 8.46
N SER A 113 9.91 -5.74 7.20
CA SER A 113 11.04 -5.23 6.41
C SER A 113 10.67 -4.08 5.46
N GLY A 114 9.38 -3.85 5.18
CA GLY A 114 8.93 -2.92 4.14
C GLY A 114 9.25 -3.37 2.72
N LYS A 115 9.71 -4.60 2.52
CA LYS A 115 10.03 -5.14 1.18
C LYS A 115 8.76 -5.42 0.40
N ILE A 116 8.71 -4.94 -0.84
CA ILE A 116 7.67 -5.33 -1.81
C ILE A 116 7.93 -6.79 -2.20
N LEU A 117 7.00 -7.67 -1.82
CA LEU A 117 7.04 -9.11 -2.11
C LEU A 117 6.41 -9.42 -3.47
N LYS A 118 5.34 -8.71 -3.83
CA LYS A 118 4.67 -8.85 -5.13
C LYS A 118 4.22 -7.49 -5.65
N ASN A 119 4.29 -7.32 -6.97
CA ASN A 119 3.71 -6.19 -7.68
C ASN A 119 2.79 -6.77 -8.76
N ILE A 120 1.49 -6.77 -8.48
CA ILE A 120 0.46 -7.44 -9.27
C ILE A 120 -0.27 -6.38 -10.08
N GLU A 121 -0.35 -6.56 -11.40
CA GLU A 121 -1.22 -5.74 -12.25
C GLU A 121 -2.67 -6.16 -12.06
N VAL A 122 -3.52 -5.20 -11.68
CA VAL A 122 -4.97 -5.40 -11.49
C VAL A 122 -5.67 -5.20 -12.82
N PHE A 123 -5.41 -4.05 -13.47
CA PHE A 123 -5.84 -3.79 -14.82
C PHE A 123 -4.95 -2.73 -15.48
N GLU A 124 -5.08 -2.64 -16.79
CA GLU A 124 -4.45 -1.62 -17.62
C GLU A 124 -5.49 -0.91 -18.48
N LYS A 125 -5.31 0.40 -18.66
CA LYS A 125 -6.09 1.20 -19.58
C LYS A 125 -5.17 2.04 -20.46
N ASN A 126 -5.28 1.84 -21.77
CA ASN A 126 -4.69 2.70 -22.78
C ASN A 126 -5.59 3.91 -23.03
N ASN A 127 -4.97 5.06 -23.31
CA ASN A 127 -5.63 6.34 -23.56
C ASN A 127 -6.77 6.65 -22.56
N PRO A 128 -6.50 6.62 -21.24
CA PRO A 128 -7.54 6.88 -20.25
C PRO A 128 -8.12 8.28 -20.44
N SER A 129 -9.45 8.35 -20.48
CA SER A 129 -10.22 9.59 -20.68
C SER A 129 -10.14 10.58 -19.51
N GLY A 130 -9.60 10.15 -18.36
CA GLY A 130 -9.41 10.98 -17.18
C GLY A 130 -8.08 11.71 -17.18
N PHE A 131 -8.08 12.85 -16.51
CA PHE A 131 -6.90 13.66 -16.24
C PHE A 131 -6.50 13.50 -14.77
N ILE A 132 -5.21 13.43 -14.51
CA ILE A 132 -4.69 13.36 -13.15
C ILE A 132 -4.14 14.74 -12.74
N ASN A 133 -4.40 15.12 -11.49
CA ASN A 133 -3.86 16.32 -10.85
C ASN A 133 -2.54 16.03 -10.14
#